data_AF-A0A3A8HRD9-F1
#
_entry.id   AF-A0A3A8HRD9-F1
#
_cell.length_a   1.000
_cell.length_b   1.000
_cell.length_c   1.000
_cell.angle_alpha   90.00
_cell.angle_beta   90.00
_cell.angle_gamma   90.00
#
_symmetry.space_group_name_H-M   'P 1'
#
loop_
_entity.id
_entity.type
_entity.pdbx_description
1 polymer ?
#
loop_
_entity_poly.entity_id
_entity_poly.type
_entity_poly.pdbx_seq_one_letter_code
_entity_poly.pdbx_strand_id
1 'polypeptide(L)'
;MTTTKRLVLAVYAPSLMGGDDRTLAAVHGMERALPGLRLDWEVTEKRQLALLPQRDEWLAKAAAQGKFPFVCNGNEGFPVMLSGLTTPASQAPGGQPLLDVHAKLPLDAAVITAAAELLERIAEGARAFWGHATPDGAALDIAYQIAPTLEGPPSPRRGLPPLKLIQHIRSPEIPYYLGWLNYWSEAAARAIGFPDPARDTELLSRSRRTATGGWIVQLTEAPLDLDDPAHLEALKRTYERFPEIGGRAAP
;
A
#
# COMPACT_ATOMS: atom_id res chain seq x y z
N MET A 1 22.65 -3.38 17.10
CA MET A 1 22.25 -3.32 15.69
C MET A 1 21.22 -2.21 15.56
N THR A 2 21.52 -1.13 14.85
CA THR A 2 20.53 -0.09 14.55
C THR A 2 19.44 -0.72 13.69
N THR A 3 18.19 -0.65 14.15
CA THR A 3 17.04 -1.14 13.39
C THR A 3 16.90 -0.27 12.14
N THR A 4 17.26 -0.79 10.97
CA THR A 4 17.07 -0.07 9.71
C THR A 4 15.58 0.20 9.52
N LYS A 5 15.20 1.49 9.47
CA LYS A 5 13.83 1.93 9.15
C LYS A 5 13.39 1.30 7.83
N ARG A 6 12.11 0.96 7.70
CA ARG A 6 11.60 0.27 6.52
C ARG A 6 10.45 1.05 5.91
N LEU A 7 10.37 1.03 4.58
CA LEU A 7 9.17 1.42 3.87
C LEU A 7 8.24 0.19 3.81
N VAL A 8 7.01 0.37 4.28
CA VAL A 8 5.93 -0.59 4.13
C VAL A 8 5.00 -0.06 3.05
N LEU A 9 4.76 -0.86 2.03
CA LEU A 9 3.86 -0.54 0.92
C LEU A 9 2.79 -1.61 0.85
N ALA A 10 1.54 -1.19 0.68
CA ALA A 10 0.43 -2.11 0.44
C ALA A 10 -0.51 -1.52 -0.61
N VAL A 11 -0.96 -2.35 -1.54
CA VAL A 11 -2.00 -2.01 -2.51
C VAL A 11 -3.13 -3.04 -2.42
N TYR A 12 -4.36 -2.58 -2.62
CA TYR A 12 -5.57 -3.36 -2.45
C TYR A 12 -6.28 -3.44 -3.79
N ALA A 13 -6.41 -4.66 -4.31
CA ALA A 13 -6.88 -4.94 -5.66
C ALA A 13 -8.03 -5.95 -5.65
N PRO A 14 -8.78 -6.09 -6.77
CA PRO A 14 -9.69 -7.22 -6.93
C PRO A 14 -8.95 -8.55 -6.73
N SER A 15 -9.60 -9.56 -6.15
CA SER A 15 -8.99 -10.91 -6.06
C SER A 15 -8.48 -11.43 -7.41
N LEU A 16 -7.45 -12.27 -7.36
CA LEU A 16 -6.93 -12.95 -8.56
C LEU A 16 -7.97 -13.91 -9.13
N MET A 17 -8.09 -13.91 -10.46
CA MET A 17 -8.81 -14.92 -11.21
C MET A 17 -7.80 -15.88 -11.87
N GLY A 18 -8.25 -17.04 -12.35
CA GLY A 18 -7.36 -17.97 -13.04
C GLY A 18 -6.77 -17.36 -14.31
N GLY A 19 -5.45 -17.45 -14.48
CA GLY A 19 -4.73 -16.96 -15.67
C GLY A 19 -4.38 -15.47 -15.63
N ASP A 20 -4.39 -14.87 -14.45
CA ASP A 20 -4.17 -13.44 -14.28
C ASP A 20 -2.69 -13.04 -14.37
N ASP A 21 -2.40 -11.98 -15.13
CA ASP A 21 -1.05 -11.45 -15.37
C ASP A 21 -0.57 -10.47 -14.28
N ARG A 22 -1.47 -10.07 -13.36
CA ARG A 22 -1.20 -9.05 -12.35
C ARG A 22 -0.06 -9.39 -11.39
N THR A 23 0.14 -10.67 -11.07
CA THR A 23 1.26 -11.10 -10.22
C THR A 23 2.61 -10.76 -10.88
N LEU A 24 2.76 -11.09 -12.16
CA LEU A 24 3.96 -10.77 -12.95
C LEU A 24 4.10 -9.26 -13.13
N ALA A 25 3.00 -8.58 -13.47
CA ALA A 25 3.01 -7.14 -13.71
C ALA A 25 3.46 -6.35 -12.47
N ALA A 26 3.01 -6.74 -11.26
CA ALA A 26 3.45 -6.13 -10.01
C ALA A 26 4.93 -6.40 -9.70
N VAL A 27 5.41 -7.63 -9.87
CA VAL A 27 6.82 -8.00 -9.69
C VAL A 27 7.72 -7.21 -10.64
N HIS A 28 7.46 -7.25 -11.94
CA HIS A 28 8.24 -6.50 -12.93
C HIS A 28 8.11 -4.99 -12.74
N GLY A 29 6.94 -4.53 -12.29
CA GLY A 29 6.72 -3.12 -11.96
C GLY A 29 7.68 -2.64 -10.88
N MET A 30 7.82 -3.42 -9.81
CA MET A 30 8.75 -3.14 -8.73
C MET A 30 10.21 -3.16 -9.20
N GLU A 31 10.60 -4.15 -10.00
CA GLU A 31 11.96 -4.27 -10.54
C GLU A 31 12.34 -3.12 -11.48
N ARG A 32 11.39 -2.61 -12.27
CA ARG A 32 11.61 -1.44 -13.13
C ARG A 32 11.79 -0.15 -12.34
N ALA A 33 11.08 -0.01 -11.22
CA ALA A 33 11.13 1.18 -10.40
C ALA A 33 12.42 1.31 -9.58
N LEU A 34 13.08 0.19 -9.25
CA LEU A 34 14.32 0.18 -8.47
C LEU A 34 15.46 -0.48 -9.29
N PRO A 35 16.35 0.31 -9.92
CA PRO A 35 17.43 -0.22 -10.73
C PRO A 35 18.29 -1.25 -9.99
N GLY A 36 18.53 -2.39 -10.64
CA GLY A 36 19.31 -3.49 -10.06
C GLY A 36 18.52 -4.42 -9.13
N LEU A 37 17.26 -4.12 -8.83
CA LEU A 37 16.40 -5.03 -8.07
C LEU A 37 16.03 -6.24 -8.92
N ARG A 38 16.22 -7.43 -8.34
CA ARG A 38 15.79 -8.71 -8.90
C ARG A 38 15.12 -9.54 -7.83
N LEU A 39 13.86 -9.92 -8.02
CA LEU A 39 13.07 -10.72 -7.07
C LEU A 39 13.13 -12.21 -7.40
N ASP A 40 14.35 -12.75 -7.54
CA ASP A 40 14.61 -14.09 -8.07
C ASP A 40 14.64 -15.19 -6.99
N TRP A 41 14.16 -14.91 -5.78
CA TRP A 41 14.21 -15.84 -4.65
C TRP A 41 12.84 -16.01 -3.99
N GLU A 42 12.59 -17.19 -3.43
CA GLU A 42 11.52 -17.44 -2.47
C GLU A 42 12.07 -17.81 -1.08
N VAL A 43 11.23 -17.73 -0.07
CA VAL A 43 11.48 -18.33 1.24
C VAL A 43 10.65 -19.60 1.34
N THR A 44 11.33 -20.74 1.35
CA THR A 44 10.70 -22.06 1.47
C THR A 44 10.02 -22.23 2.83
N GLU A 45 9.17 -23.25 2.97
CA GLU A 45 8.53 -23.61 4.25
C GLU A 45 9.54 -23.85 5.38
N LYS A 46 10.75 -24.30 5.04
CA LYS A 46 11.87 -24.49 5.98
C LYS A 46 12.58 -23.18 6.34
N ARG A 47 12.05 -22.03 5.92
CA ARG A 47 12.61 -20.69 6.09
C ARG A 47 14.00 -20.53 5.47
N GLN A 48 14.24 -21.21 4.35
CA GLN A 48 15.49 -21.14 3.59
C GLN A 48 15.26 -20.41 2.27
N LEU A 49 16.25 -19.62 1.86
CA LEU A 49 16.25 -18.97 0.55
C LEU A 49 16.46 -20.01 -0.56
N ALA A 50 15.59 -19.99 -1.56
CA ALA A 50 15.71 -20.79 -2.76
C ALA A 50 15.60 -19.89 -4.00
N LEU A 51 16.53 -20.07 -4.94
CA LEU A 51 16.53 -19.36 -6.23
C LEU A 51 15.35 -19.87 -7.09
N LEU A 52 14.78 -18.99 -7.90
CA LEU A 52 13.70 -19.27 -8.86
C LEU A 52 14.22 -19.14 -10.32
N PRO A 53 14.79 -20.19 -10.93
CA PRO A 53 15.43 -20.10 -12.26
C PRO A 53 14.48 -19.71 -13.41
N GLN A 54 13.20 -20.08 -13.30
CA GLN A 54 12.12 -19.71 -14.23
C GLN A 54 11.02 -18.98 -13.46
N ARG A 55 11.41 -17.96 -12.68
CA ARG A 55 10.52 -17.21 -11.78
C ARG A 55 9.22 -16.80 -12.44
N ASP A 56 9.27 -16.26 -13.64
CA ASP A 56 8.06 -15.75 -14.31
C ASP A 56 7.08 -16.88 -14.66
N GLU A 57 7.56 -18.03 -15.14
CA GLU A 57 6.72 -19.23 -15.36
C GLU A 57 6.14 -19.76 -14.04
N TRP A 58 6.96 -19.75 -12.98
CA TRP A 58 6.54 -20.15 -11.64
C TRP A 58 5.46 -19.23 -11.06
N LEU A 59 5.60 -17.90 -11.23
CA LEU A 59 4.60 -16.91 -10.85
C LEU A 59 3.32 -17.06 -11.67
N ALA A 60 3.43 -17.29 -12.98
CA ALA A 60 2.28 -17.53 -13.85
C ALA A 60 1.49 -18.77 -13.40
N LYS A 61 2.18 -19.85 -13.05
CA LYS A 61 1.55 -21.08 -12.52
C LYS A 61 0.85 -20.83 -11.19
N ALA A 62 1.42 -20.02 -10.31
CA ALA A 62 0.78 -19.65 -9.05
C ALA A 62 -0.45 -18.75 -9.28
N ALA A 63 -0.36 -17.77 -10.18
CA ALA A 63 -1.45 -16.88 -10.54
C ALA A 63 -2.62 -17.66 -11.18
N ALA A 64 -2.34 -18.70 -11.97
CA ALA A 64 -3.35 -19.63 -12.48
C ALA A 64 -4.14 -20.36 -11.37
N GLN A 65 -3.57 -20.45 -10.16
CA GLN A 65 -4.24 -20.98 -8.96
C GLN A 65 -4.85 -19.88 -8.08
N GLY A 66 -4.93 -18.63 -8.56
CA GLY A 66 -5.41 -17.49 -7.80
C GLY A 66 -4.47 -17.04 -6.67
N LYS A 67 -3.18 -17.38 -6.75
CA LYS A 67 -2.18 -17.07 -5.72
C LYS A 67 -1.22 -15.99 -6.16
N PHE A 68 -0.80 -15.17 -5.18
CA PHE A 68 0.32 -14.25 -5.31
C PHE A 68 1.42 -14.70 -4.33
N PRO A 69 2.46 -15.39 -4.80
CA PRO A 69 3.50 -15.93 -3.93
C PRO A 69 4.36 -14.85 -3.28
N PHE A 70 5.04 -15.23 -2.20
CA PHE A 70 6.14 -14.45 -1.65
C PHE A 70 7.38 -14.57 -2.55
N VAL A 71 7.99 -13.44 -2.90
CA VAL A 71 9.29 -13.36 -3.58
C VAL A 71 10.17 -12.29 -2.91
N CYS A 72 11.49 -12.48 -2.96
CA CYS A 72 12.47 -11.56 -2.42
C CYS A 72 13.74 -11.49 -3.28
N ASN A 73 14.63 -10.56 -2.93
CA ASN A 73 15.89 -10.36 -3.65
C ASN A 73 17.05 -11.24 -3.18
N GLY A 74 16.84 -12.11 -2.18
CA GLY A 74 17.89 -12.98 -1.61
C GLY A 74 19.02 -12.24 -0.89
N ASN A 75 18.94 -10.92 -0.72
CA ASN A 75 19.96 -10.13 -0.03
C ASN A 75 19.56 -9.88 1.42
N GLU A 76 20.16 -10.62 2.36
CA GLU A 76 19.86 -10.48 3.79
C GLU A 76 20.26 -9.12 4.39
N GLY A 77 21.27 -8.45 3.81
CA GLY A 77 21.72 -7.13 4.24
C GLY A 77 20.85 -5.98 3.74
N PHE A 78 20.12 -6.20 2.65
CA PHE A 78 19.18 -5.24 2.07
C PHE A 78 17.89 -5.98 1.61
N PRO A 79 17.07 -6.47 2.56
CA PRO A 79 15.98 -7.38 2.23
C PRO A 79 14.83 -6.62 1.57
N VAL A 80 14.56 -6.95 0.31
CA VAL A 80 13.40 -6.46 -0.44
C VAL A 80 12.46 -7.63 -0.69
N MET A 81 11.19 -7.45 -0.33
CA MET A 81 10.18 -8.50 -0.36
C MET A 81 8.89 -8.00 -1.01
N LEU A 82 8.21 -8.90 -1.72
CA LEU A 82 6.87 -8.71 -2.26
C LEU A 82 6.06 -9.98 -2.01
N SER A 83 4.81 -9.83 -1.58
CA SER A 83 3.90 -10.96 -1.34
C SER A 83 2.46 -10.51 -1.50
N GLY A 84 1.54 -11.43 -1.81
CA GLY A 84 0.12 -11.12 -1.75
C GLY A 84 -0.64 -12.02 -0.78
N LEU A 85 -1.71 -11.46 -0.25
CA LEU A 85 -2.66 -12.10 0.63
C LEU A 85 -4.06 -11.96 0.04
N THR A 86 -4.86 -13.03 0.09
CA THR A 86 -6.26 -12.96 -0.28
C THR A 86 -7.10 -12.63 0.95
N THR A 87 -7.83 -11.52 0.91
CA THR A 87 -8.78 -11.15 1.95
C THR A 87 -10.15 -11.69 1.55
N PRO A 88 -10.77 -12.60 2.34
CA PRO A 88 -12.05 -13.20 2.00
C PRO A 88 -13.17 -12.15 2.06
N ALA A 89 -14.24 -12.36 1.30
CA ALA A 89 -15.41 -11.48 1.23
C ALA A 89 -15.95 -11.05 2.60
N SER A 90 -15.99 -11.96 3.58
CA SER A 90 -16.47 -11.69 4.95
C SER A 90 -15.61 -10.70 5.74
N GLN A 91 -14.35 -10.50 5.32
CA GLN A 91 -13.38 -9.62 5.95
C GLN A 91 -13.00 -8.44 5.05
N ALA A 92 -13.70 -8.27 3.93
CA ALA A 92 -13.37 -7.31 2.90
C ALA A 92 -14.48 -6.24 2.76
N PRO A 93 -14.14 -5.04 2.27
CA PRO A 93 -15.11 -3.95 2.13
C PRO A 93 -16.21 -4.31 1.12
N GLY A 94 -17.45 -3.97 1.43
CA GLY A 94 -18.61 -4.26 0.58
C GLY A 94 -18.88 -5.75 0.33
N GLY A 95 -18.26 -6.66 1.09
CA GLY A 95 -18.40 -8.10 0.87
C GLY A 95 -17.66 -8.62 -0.38
N GLN A 96 -16.72 -7.85 -0.94
CA GLN A 96 -15.99 -8.22 -2.15
C GLN A 96 -14.58 -8.68 -1.80
N PRO A 97 -14.18 -9.91 -2.13
CA PRO A 97 -12.86 -10.41 -1.77
C PRO A 97 -11.75 -9.58 -2.47
N LEU A 98 -10.63 -9.40 -1.77
CA LEU A 98 -9.51 -8.59 -2.24
C LEU A 98 -8.24 -9.43 -2.41
N LEU A 99 -7.33 -8.89 -3.22
CA LEU A 99 -5.91 -9.19 -3.20
C LEU A 99 -5.20 -8.01 -2.54
N ASP A 100 -4.49 -8.28 -1.46
CA ASP A 100 -3.64 -7.32 -0.77
C ASP A 100 -2.19 -7.62 -1.16
N VAL A 101 -1.54 -6.74 -1.93
CA VAL A 101 -0.13 -6.90 -2.32
C VAL A 101 0.73 -6.03 -1.43
N HIS A 102 1.64 -6.66 -0.70
CA HIS A 102 2.53 -6.03 0.27
C HIS A 102 3.96 -6.06 -0.20
N ALA A 103 4.63 -4.91 -0.17
CA ALA A 103 6.07 -4.80 -0.33
C ALA A 103 6.72 -4.24 0.94
N LYS A 104 7.93 -4.72 1.22
CA LYS A 104 8.74 -4.23 2.34
C LYS A 104 10.19 -4.13 1.92
N LEU A 105 10.77 -2.97 2.15
CA LEU A 105 12.13 -2.64 1.73
C LEU A 105 12.79 -1.67 2.72
N PRO A 106 14.13 -1.62 2.79
CA PRO A 106 14.84 -0.65 3.62
C PRO A 106 14.52 0.78 3.17
N LEU A 107 14.41 1.71 4.12
CA LEU A 107 14.16 3.12 3.83
C LEU A 107 15.47 3.88 3.73
N ASP A 108 16.08 3.88 2.55
CA ASP A 108 17.28 4.65 2.22
C ASP A 108 16.99 5.74 1.16
N ALA A 109 18.00 6.51 0.78
CA ALA A 109 17.84 7.60 -0.19
C ALA A 109 17.37 7.12 -1.58
N ALA A 110 17.84 5.95 -2.03
CA ALA A 110 17.44 5.40 -3.33
C ALA A 110 15.96 4.98 -3.31
N VAL A 111 15.54 4.31 -2.25
CA VAL A 111 14.14 3.91 -2.03
C VAL A 111 13.23 5.12 -1.87
N ILE A 112 13.64 6.14 -1.12
CA ILE A 112 12.86 7.39 -0.97
C ILE A 112 12.62 8.03 -2.34
N THR A 113 13.67 8.10 -3.17
CA THR A 113 13.60 8.66 -4.52
C THR A 113 12.67 7.85 -5.43
N ALA A 114 12.71 6.51 -5.32
CA ALA A 114 11.90 5.61 -6.13
C ALA A 114 10.48 5.34 -5.59
N ALA A 115 10.15 5.77 -4.36
CA ALA A 115 8.96 5.31 -3.64
C ALA A 115 7.64 5.60 -4.38
N ALA A 116 7.52 6.76 -5.02
CA ALA A 116 6.35 7.13 -5.80
C ALA A 116 6.19 6.28 -7.07
N GLU A 117 7.30 5.92 -7.73
CA GLU A 117 7.26 5.03 -8.89
C GLU A 117 7.00 3.58 -8.45
N LEU A 118 7.62 3.12 -7.35
CA LEU A 118 7.35 1.79 -6.77
C LEU A 118 5.86 1.60 -6.47
N LEU A 119 5.25 2.57 -5.78
CA LEU A 119 3.83 2.53 -5.46
C LEU A 119 2.96 2.50 -6.71
N GLU A 120 3.22 3.36 -7.69
CA GLU A 120 2.47 3.34 -8.95
C GLU A 120 2.61 1.99 -9.65
N ARG A 121 3.84 1.53 -9.91
CA ARG A 121 4.07 0.35 -10.74
C ARG A 121 3.46 -0.90 -10.12
N ILE A 122 3.53 -1.04 -8.80
CA ILE A 122 2.90 -2.14 -8.07
C ILE A 122 1.38 -2.00 -8.12
N ALA A 123 0.84 -0.81 -7.87
CA ALA A 123 -0.60 -0.57 -7.86
C ALA A 123 -1.24 -0.80 -9.24
N GLU A 124 -0.65 -0.23 -10.29
CA GLU A 124 -1.11 -0.38 -11.68
C GLU A 124 -0.94 -1.83 -12.16
N GLY A 125 0.20 -2.45 -11.83
CA GLY A 125 0.46 -3.86 -12.13
C GLY A 125 -0.57 -4.78 -11.46
N ALA A 126 -0.96 -4.48 -10.22
CA ALA A 126 -1.99 -5.21 -9.49
C ALA A 126 -3.43 -4.81 -9.87
N ARG A 127 -3.61 -3.76 -10.70
CA ARG A 127 -4.91 -3.11 -10.97
C ARG A 127 -5.64 -2.76 -9.66
N ALA A 128 -4.92 -2.15 -8.74
CA ALA A 128 -5.40 -1.82 -7.41
C ALA A 128 -6.50 -0.75 -7.45
N PHE A 129 -7.41 -0.83 -6.49
CA PHE A 129 -8.35 0.24 -6.17
C PHE A 129 -7.61 1.42 -5.55
N TRP A 130 -6.76 1.14 -4.56
CA TRP A 130 -5.95 2.12 -3.84
C TRP A 130 -4.75 1.43 -3.19
N GLY A 131 -3.81 2.22 -2.68
CA GLY A 131 -2.68 1.73 -1.90
C GLY A 131 -1.90 2.85 -1.24
N HIS A 132 -0.88 2.49 -0.49
CA HIS A 132 -0.03 3.45 0.21
C HIS A 132 1.40 2.94 0.33
N ALA A 133 2.32 3.86 0.59
CA ALA A 133 3.67 3.57 1.07
C ALA A 133 3.99 4.48 2.26
N THR A 134 4.48 3.90 3.37
CA THR A 134 4.69 4.61 4.63
C THR A 134 5.87 4.02 5.41
N PRO A 135 6.71 4.83 6.08
CA PRO A 135 7.70 4.34 7.03
C PRO A 135 7.07 3.50 8.16
N ASP A 136 7.72 2.41 8.55
CA ASP A 136 7.23 1.48 9.58
C ASP A 136 6.90 2.14 10.93
N GLY A 137 7.68 3.15 11.35
CA GLY A 137 7.39 3.96 12.53
C GLY A 137 6.02 4.63 12.49
N ALA A 138 5.68 5.29 11.38
CA ALA A 138 4.38 5.94 11.20
C ALA A 138 3.25 4.91 10.94
N ALA A 139 3.56 3.80 10.27
CA ALA A 139 2.60 2.73 10.02
C ALA A 139 2.04 2.11 11.33
N LEU A 140 2.86 2.07 12.39
CA LEU A 140 2.41 1.60 13.71
C LEU A 140 1.33 2.50 14.32
N ASP A 141 1.52 3.82 14.29
CA ASP A 141 0.52 4.78 14.77
C ASP A 141 -0.77 4.74 13.92
N ILE A 142 -0.65 4.56 12.60
CA ILE A 142 -1.80 4.36 11.71
C ILE A 142 -2.55 3.06 12.06
N ALA A 143 -1.83 1.98 12.40
CA ALA A 143 -2.46 0.74 12.84
C ALA A 143 -3.25 0.90 14.15
N TYR A 144 -2.88 1.83 15.04
CA TYR A 144 -3.68 2.14 16.23
C TYR A 144 -5.01 2.85 15.93
N GLN A 145 -5.20 3.39 14.71
CA GLN A 145 -6.48 3.96 14.31
C GLN A 145 -7.59 2.90 14.13
N ILE A 146 -7.21 1.63 13.95
CA ILE A 146 -8.11 0.52 13.61
C ILE A 146 -8.20 -0.56 14.70
N ALA A 147 -7.17 -0.69 15.54
CA ALA A 147 -7.06 -1.80 16.47
C ALA A 147 -8.06 -1.66 17.63
N PRO A 148 -9.04 -2.57 17.83
CA PRO A 148 -9.55 -2.80 19.16
C PRO A 148 -8.35 -3.28 19.99
N THR A 149 -7.97 -2.49 20.98
CA THR A 149 -6.91 -2.91 21.90
C THR A 149 -7.48 -3.97 22.83
N LEU A 150 -6.63 -4.79 23.48
CA LEU A 150 -7.08 -5.61 24.62
C LEU A 150 -7.76 -4.74 25.72
N GLU A 151 -7.57 -3.43 25.67
CA GLU A 151 -8.09 -2.42 26.58
C GLU A 151 -9.41 -1.76 26.10
N GLY A 152 -9.99 -2.17 24.96
CA GLY A 152 -11.30 -1.68 24.50
C GLY A 152 -11.31 -1.10 23.07
N PRO A 153 -12.16 -0.08 22.78
CA PRO A 153 -12.32 0.47 21.43
C PRO A 153 -10.99 1.02 20.87
N PRO A 154 -10.91 1.31 19.55
CA PRO A 154 -9.73 1.97 18.99
C PRO A 154 -9.32 3.16 19.85
N SER A 155 -8.02 3.22 20.17
CA SER A 155 -7.41 4.33 20.90
C SER A 155 -6.35 4.97 19.99
N PRO A 156 -6.78 5.73 18.96
CA PRO A 156 -5.87 6.39 18.06
C PRO A 156 -4.93 7.31 18.84
N ARG A 157 -3.65 7.27 18.48
CA ARG A 157 -2.65 8.14 19.10
C ARG A 157 -2.63 9.49 18.41
N ARG A 158 -2.04 10.48 19.09
CA ARG A 158 -1.66 11.77 18.48
C ARG A 158 -2.84 12.57 17.90
N GLY A 159 -4.07 12.31 18.39
CA GLY A 159 -5.29 12.97 17.90
C GLY A 159 -5.70 12.56 16.49
N LEU A 160 -5.22 11.41 15.99
CA LEU A 160 -5.70 10.82 14.75
C LEU A 160 -7.14 10.32 14.90
N PRO A 161 -7.92 10.26 13.82
CA PRO A 161 -9.29 9.79 13.90
C PRO A 161 -9.36 8.26 14.06
N PRO A 162 -10.35 7.73 14.77
CA PRO A 162 -10.67 6.31 14.71
C PRO A 162 -11.23 5.95 13.33
N LEU A 163 -10.87 4.77 12.84
CA LEU A 163 -11.34 4.23 11.56
C LEU A 163 -12.16 2.96 11.84
N LYS A 164 -13.13 2.65 10.98
CA LYS A 164 -13.91 1.40 11.09
C LYS A 164 -13.06 0.22 10.66
N LEU A 165 -13.35 -0.98 11.15
CA LEU A 165 -12.78 -2.20 10.56
C LEU A 165 -13.06 -2.26 9.04
N ILE A 166 -12.11 -2.76 8.26
CA ILE A 166 -12.19 -2.79 6.78
C ILE A 166 -13.48 -3.45 6.27
N GLN A 167 -13.95 -4.52 6.91
CA GLN A 167 -15.20 -5.21 6.58
C GLN A 167 -16.47 -4.37 6.80
N HIS A 168 -16.38 -3.25 7.51
CA HIS A 168 -17.46 -2.29 7.72
C HIS A 168 -17.36 -1.08 6.76
N ILE A 169 -16.39 -1.06 5.85
CA ILE A 169 -16.32 -0.08 4.78
C ILE A 169 -17.23 -0.54 3.63
N ARG A 170 -17.98 0.41 3.06
CA ARG A 170 -19.07 0.12 2.13
C ARG A 170 -18.62 -0.35 0.74
N SER A 171 -17.43 0.04 0.29
CA SER A 171 -16.90 -0.38 -1.02
C SER A 171 -15.37 -0.40 -1.05
N PRO A 172 -14.76 -1.24 -1.90
CA PRO A 172 -13.31 -1.38 -2.00
C PRO A 172 -12.60 -0.16 -2.58
N GLU A 173 -13.31 0.70 -3.29
CA GLU A 173 -12.79 1.97 -3.83
C GLU A 173 -12.50 3.00 -2.74
N ILE A 174 -13.09 2.87 -1.54
CA ILE A 174 -12.83 3.79 -0.43
C ILE A 174 -11.53 3.38 0.27
N PRO A 175 -10.49 4.23 0.28
CA PRO A 175 -9.25 3.92 0.98
C PRO A 175 -9.49 3.68 2.47
N TYR A 176 -8.86 2.65 3.01
CA TYR A 176 -9.02 2.31 4.42
C TYR A 176 -8.26 3.30 5.31
N TYR A 177 -7.05 3.69 4.93
CA TYR A 177 -6.23 4.64 5.68
C TYR A 177 -5.26 5.35 4.75
N LEU A 178 -4.63 6.41 5.26
CA LEU A 178 -3.65 7.22 4.53
C LEU A 178 -2.23 6.84 4.92
N GLY A 179 -1.33 6.90 3.95
CA GLY A 179 0.12 6.76 4.15
C GLY A 179 0.90 8.01 3.76
N TRP A 180 2.24 7.92 3.77
CA TRP A 180 3.11 9.00 3.26
C TRP A 180 2.80 9.30 1.78
N LEU A 181 2.84 8.25 0.97
CA LEU A 181 2.40 8.25 -0.42
C LEU A 181 1.12 7.44 -0.52
N ASN A 182 0.21 7.87 -1.39
CA ASN A 182 -1.07 7.23 -1.61
C ASN A 182 -1.26 7.04 -3.11
N TYR A 183 -1.71 5.85 -3.50
CA TYR A 183 -2.22 5.58 -4.83
C TYR A 183 -3.74 5.51 -4.75
N TRP A 184 -4.42 6.23 -5.62
CA TRP A 184 -5.86 6.13 -5.81
C TRP A 184 -6.14 5.88 -7.29
N SER A 185 -6.78 4.77 -7.61
CA SER A 185 -7.35 4.58 -8.96
C SER A 185 -8.33 5.72 -9.28
N GLU A 186 -8.70 5.87 -10.55
CA GLU A 186 -9.72 6.85 -10.93
C GLU A 186 -11.02 6.66 -10.12
N ALA A 187 -11.43 5.41 -9.91
CA ALA A 187 -12.62 5.07 -9.14
C ALA A 187 -12.48 5.45 -7.65
N ALA A 188 -11.33 5.17 -7.04
CA ALA A 188 -11.07 5.55 -5.65
C ALA A 188 -11.00 7.07 -5.46
N ALA A 189 -10.31 7.77 -6.36
CA ALA A 189 -10.24 9.23 -6.36
C ALA A 189 -11.64 9.85 -6.48
N ARG A 190 -12.48 9.33 -7.38
CA ARG A 190 -13.89 9.75 -7.50
C ARG A 190 -14.69 9.47 -6.23
N ALA A 191 -14.52 8.29 -5.62
CA ALA A 191 -15.25 7.89 -4.42
C ALA A 191 -15.01 8.83 -3.24
N ILE A 192 -13.78 9.37 -3.09
CA ILE A 192 -13.44 10.32 -2.02
C ILE A 192 -13.56 11.79 -2.45
N GLY A 193 -13.97 12.07 -3.68
CA GLY A 193 -14.11 13.43 -4.21
C GLY A 193 -12.78 14.15 -4.43
N PHE A 194 -11.77 13.45 -4.95
CA PHE A 194 -10.48 14.01 -5.35
C PHE A 194 -10.31 13.98 -6.89
N PRO A 195 -9.77 15.04 -7.51
CA PRO A 195 -9.44 16.34 -6.91
C PRO A 195 -10.62 17.32 -6.93
N ASP A 196 -10.66 18.19 -5.92
CA ASP A 196 -11.40 19.45 -5.89
C ASP A 196 -10.39 20.59 -5.97
N PRO A 197 -10.27 21.29 -7.12
CA PRO A 197 -9.29 22.37 -7.30
C PRO A 197 -9.40 23.52 -6.29
N ALA A 198 -10.56 23.73 -5.66
CA ALA A 198 -10.75 24.78 -4.67
C ALA A 198 -10.23 24.38 -3.27
N ARG A 199 -10.12 23.08 -3.00
CA ARG A 199 -9.77 22.53 -1.68
C ARG A 199 -8.44 21.77 -1.65
N ASP A 200 -7.99 21.29 -2.80
CA ASP A 200 -6.88 20.33 -2.91
C ASP A 200 -5.61 20.94 -3.49
N THR A 201 -5.49 22.26 -3.62
CA THR A 201 -4.32 22.93 -4.24
C THR A 201 -2.99 22.45 -3.65
N GLU A 202 -2.89 22.33 -2.32
CA GLU A 202 -1.68 21.86 -1.65
C GLU A 202 -1.37 20.39 -1.97
N LEU A 203 -2.38 19.50 -1.97
CA LEU A 203 -2.19 18.09 -2.32
C LEU A 203 -1.88 17.93 -3.81
N LEU A 204 -2.57 18.68 -4.68
CA LEU A 204 -2.37 18.69 -6.13
C LEU A 204 -0.97 19.12 -6.51
N SER A 205 -0.36 20.07 -5.79
CA SER A 205 1.03 20.48 -6.02
C SER A 205 2.04 19.35 -5.83
N ARG A 206 1.68 18.30 -5.08
CA ARG A 206 2.47 17.11 -4.79
C ARG A 206 1.82 15.83 -5.31
N SER A 207 0.91 15.96 -6.28
CA SER A 207 0.21 14.84 -6.89
C SER A 207 0.50 14.78 -8.38
N ARG A 208 0.46 13.57 -8.92
CA ARG A 208 0.57 13.35 -10.36
C ARG A 208 -0.42 12.29 -10.81
N ARG A 209 -0.95 12.45 -12.02
CA ARG A 209 -1.78 11.42 -12.65
C ARG A 209 -0.92 10.25 -13.11
N THR A 210 -1.48 9.04 -13.02
CA THR A 210 -0.90 7.84 -13.61
C THR A 210 -1.40 7.66 -15.05
N ALA A 211 -0.77 6.75 -15.79
CA ALA A 211 -1.14 6.49 -17.18
C ALA A 211 -2.56 5.91 -17.34
N THR A 212 -3.10 5.26 -16.31
CA THR A 212 -4.45 4.65 -16.32
C THR A 212 -5.53 5.57 -15.74
N GLY A 213 -5.18 6.82 -15.43
CA GLY A 213 -6.11 7.83 -14.92
C GLY A 213 -6.20 7.91 -13.39
N GLY A 214 -5.47 7.06 -12.67
CA GLY A 214 -5.28 7.16 -11.23
C GLY A 214 -4.38 8.33 -10.81
N TRP A 215 -4.06 8.37 -9.51
CA TRP A 215 -3.27 9.41 -8.87
C TRP A 215 -2.24 8.82 -7.93
N ILE A 216 -1.04 9.39 -7.96
CA ILE A 216 -0.09 9.32 -6.85
C ILE A 216 -0.18 10.64 -6.09
N VAL A 217 -0.42 10.56 -4.79
CA VAL A 217 -0.63 11.70 -3.89
C VAL A 217 0.35 11.61 -2.71
N GLN A 218 1.20 12.62 -2.57
CA GLN A 218 2.21 12.70 -1.53
C GLN A 218 1.78 13.69 -0.43
N LEU A 219 1.75 13.22 0.82
CA LEU A 219 1.32 14.05 1.97
C LEU A 219 2.38 15.03 2.46
N THR A 220 3.65 14.66 2.35
CA THR A 220 4.80 15.42 2.86
C THR A 220 6.01 15.23 1.94
N GLU A 221 6.88 16.23 1.81
CA GLU A 221 8.07 16.15 0.95
C GLU A 221 9.03 15.03 1.40
N ALA A 222 9.24 14.91 2.71
CA ALA A 222 10.03 13.84 3.32
C ALA A 222 9.14 12.67 3.76
N PRO A 223 9.71 11.46 3.96
CA PRO A 223 8.98 10.32 4.51
C PRO A 223 8.22 10.67 5.79
N LEU A 224 6.97 10.23 5.88
CA LEU A 224 6.09 10.55 6.99
C LEU A 224 6.70 10.17 8.34
N ASP A 225 6.70 11.13 9.26
CA ASP A 225 7.28 11.04 10.60
C ASP A 225 6.31 11.73 11.55
N LEU A 226 5.65 10.96 12.40
CA LEU A 226 4.57 11.48 13.25
C LEU A 226 5.08 12.11 14.55
N ASP A 227 6.39 12.13 14.76
CA ASP A 227 7.03 12.96 15.78
C ASP A 227 7.28 14.39 15.26
N ASP A 228 7.25 14.62 13.94
CA ASP A 228 7.21 15.96 13.35
C ASP A 228 5.77 16.50 13.36
N PRO A 229 5.50 17.61 14.07
CA PRO A 229 4.16 18.21 14.12
C PRO A 229 3.61 18.59 12.74
N ALA A 230 4.44 19.04 11.80
CA ALA A 230 3.99 19.43 10.47
C ALA A 230 3.49 18.22 9.67
N HIS A 231 4.15 17.08 9.81
CA HIS A 231 3.76 15.81 9.19
C HIS A 231 2.45 15.28 9.79
N LEU A 232 2.32 15.32 11.11
CA LEU A 232 1.09 14.93 11.81
C LEU A 232 -0.10 15.82 11.40
N GLU A 233 0.09 17.14 11.35
CA GLU A 233 -0.96 18.07 10.94
C GLU A 233 -1.33 17.91 9.45
N ALA A 234 -0.37 17.60 8.57
CA ALA A 234 -0.67 17.25 7.19
C ALA A 234 -1.56 16.00 7.09
N LEU A 235 -1.27 14.95 7.87
CA LEU A 235 -2.09 13.75 7.92
C LEU A 235 -3.51 14.02 8.45
N LYS A 236 -3.63 14.77 9.56
CA LYS A 236 -4.94 15.14 10.14
C LYS A 236 -5.79 15.96 9.17
N ARG A 237 -5.23 17.02 8.58
CA ARG A 237 -5.93 17.85 7.59
C ARG A 237 -6.38 17.03 6.38
N THR A 238 -5.59 16.04 5.97
CA THR A 238 -5.98 15.14 4.87
C THR A 238 -7.16 14.25 5.26
N TYR A 239 -7.18 13.70 6.48
CA TYR A 239 -8.35 12.98 7.01
C TYR A 239 -9.59 13.87 7.18
N GLU A 240 -9.44 15.14 7.53
CA GLU A 240 -10.54 16.11 7.57
C GLU A 240 -11.07 16.41 6.16
N ARG A 241 -10.18 16.52 5.17
CA ARG A 241 -10.54 16.75 3.77
C ARG A 241 -11.30 15.58 3.16
N PHE A 242 -10.95 14.34 3.51
CA PHE A 242 -11.58 13.13 2.97
C PHE A 242 -12.30 12.35 4.08
N PRO A 243 -13.48 12.81 4.50
CA PRO A 243 -14.16 12.28 5.67
C PRO A 243 -14.66 10.84 5.48
N GLU A 244 -14.73 10.32 4.26
CA GLU A 244 -15.11 8.93 3.99
C GLU A 244 -13.99 7.91 4.22
N ILE A 245 -12.72 8.35 4.19
CA ILE A 245 -11.57 7.45 4.35
C ILE A 245 -11.67 6.71 5.69
N GLY A 246 -11.42 5.41 5.65
CA GLY A 246 -11.57 4.50 6.78
C GLY A 246 -13.01 4.26 7.22
N GLY A 247 -13.97 4.42 6.30
CA GLY A 247 -15.39 4.18 6.54
C GLY A 247 -16.00 5.16 7.53
N ARG A 248 -15.33 6.27 7.79
CA ARG A 248 -15.83 7.38 8.60
C ARG A 248 -17.08 7.99 7.94
N ALA A 249 -17.94 8.57 8.76
CA ALA A 249 -19.12 9.26 8.25
C ALA A 249 -18.70 10.54 7.53
N ALA A 250 -19.36 10.85 6.41
CA ALA A 250 -19.36 12.23 5.92
C ALA A 250 -19.96 13.13 7.02
N PRO A 251 -19.36 14.30 7.31
CA PRO A 251 -19.92 15.28 8.24
C PRO A 251 -21.30 15.77 7.78
#